data_AF-A0A6G2QIX6-F1
#
_entry.id   AF-A0A6G2QIX6-F1
#
_cell.length_a   1.000
_cell.length_b   1.000
_cell.length_c   1.000
_cell.angle_alpha   90.00
_cell.angle_beta   90.00
_cell.angle_gamma   90.00
#
_symmetry.space_group_name_H-M   'P 1'
#
loop_
_entity.id
_entity.type
_entity.pdbx_description
1 polymer ?
#
loop_
_entity_poly.entity_id
_entity_poly.type
_entity_poly.pdbx_seq_one_letter_code
_entity_poly.pdbx_strand_id
1 'polypeptide(L)'
;MWIRLRAVEGRVRHAVAVRRAADPDPDDPYRGQYLTPDAVARILDTPGGLDLPAHAPWHPPAGSVLGALAARFGLTPLDLDLLLVAVAPDLDARFERLYGYLNDDLTRRRPTVGLALELCGLAGASPARFRLAAGAPLIARGLLEVTEPERPPLSRVLVVPDRVTAHLLGDARPDARLAGVLDEARDDPTAGPEDVHR
;
A
#
# COMPACT_ATOMS: atom_id res chain seq x y z
N MET A 1 9.78 -5.71 -9.68
CA MET A 1 8.55 -5.75 -8.87
C MET A 1 8.52 -6.95 -7.93
N TRP A 2 8.46 -8.19 -8.44
CA TRP A 2 8.30 -9.41 -7.62
C TRP A 2 9.30 -9.58 -6.48
N ILE A 3 10.57 -9.24 -6.68
CA ILE A 3 11.59 -9.26 -5.63
C ILE A 3 11.20 -8.35 -4.45
N ARG A 4 10.68 -7.14 -4.74
CA ARG A 4 10.26 -6.20 -3.71
C ARG A 4 8.94 -6.63 -3.06
N LEU A 5 8.02 -7.24 -3.80
CA LEU A 5 6.81 -7.85 -3.19
C LEU A 5 7.15 -8.98 -2.22
N ARG A 6 8.18 -9.80 -2.49
CA ARG A 6 8.70 -10.77 -1.51
C ARG A 6 9.28 -10.12 -0.25
N ALA A 7 9.85 -8.91 -0.37
CA ALA A 7 10.27 -8.15 0.80
C ALA A 7 9.05 -7.71 1.64
N VAL A 8 7.96 -7.28 1.00
CA VAL A 8 6.68 -7.01 1.69
C VAL A 8 6.17 -8.28 2.40
N GLU A 9 6.17 -9.43 1.74
CA GLU A 9 5.79 -10.71 2.35
C GLU A 9 6.64 -11.03 3.59
N GLY A 10 7.97 -10.84 3.52
CA GLY A 10 8.87 -11.07 4.65
C GLY A 10 8.53 -10.17 5.85
N ARG A 11 8.16 -8.92 5.61
CA ARG A 11 7.75 -7.98 6.67
C ARG A 11 6.40 -8.33 7.27
N VAL A 12 5.44 -8.76 6.44
CA VAL A 12 4.15 -9.29 6.92
C VAL A 12 4.36 -10.53 7.79
N ARG A 13 5.24 -11.45 7.38
CA ARG A 13 5.56 -12.65 8.17
C ARG A 13 6.15 -12.30 9.53
N HIS A 14 7.07 -11.34 9.58
CA HIS A 14 7.62 -10.84 10.85
C HIS A 14 6.53 -10.22 11.72
N ALA A 15 5.72 -9.32 11.16
CA ALA A 15 4.62 -8.70 11.88
C ALA A 15 3.62 -9.71 12.46
N VAL A 16 3.28 -10.75 11.69
CA VAL A 16 2.41 -11.84 12.15
C VAL A 16 3.08 -12.64 13.26
N ALA A 17 4.39 -12.93 13.16
CA ALA A 17 5.13 -13.65 14.19
C ALA A 17 5.19 -12.86 15.51
N VAL A 18 5.47 -11.55 15.44
CA VAL A 18 5.45 -10.63 16.60
C VAL A 18 4.05 -10.63 17.24
N ARG A 19 2.99 -10.46 16.43
CA ARG A 19 1.62 -10.45 16.95
C ARG A 19 1.25 -11.79 17.58
N ARG A 20 1.58 -12.92 16.95
CA ARG A 20 1.29 -14.27 17.48
C ARG A 20 2.04 -14.55 18.78
N ALA A 21 3.28 -14.11 18.92
CA ALA A 21 4.04 -14.30 20.16
C ALA A 21 3.43 -13.56 21.36
N ALA A 22 2.76 -12.43 21.09
CA ALA A 22 2.07 -11.63 22.10
C ALA A 22 0.58 -11.96 22.26
N ASP A 23 0.05 -12.94 21.51
CA ASP A 23 -1.37 -13.26 21.47
C ASP A 23 -1.68 -14.62 22.12
N PRO A 24 -2.41 -14.64 23.25
CA PRO A 24 -2.74 -15.88 23.93
C PRO A 24 -3.82 -16.70 23.22
N ASP A 25 -4.63 -16.09 22.33
CA ASP A 25 -5.70 -16.77 21.60
C ASP A 25 -5.72 -16.39 20.10
N PRO A 26 -4.77 -16.92 19.30
CA PRO A 26 -4.60 -16.55 17.89
C PRO A 26 -5.75 -17.03 16.98
N ASP A 27 -6.56 -17.98 17.43
CA ASP A 27 -7.64 -18.60 16.66
C ASP A 27 -9.04 -18.16 17.15
N ASP A 28 -9.13 -17.15 18.02
CA ASP A 28 -10.41 -16.63 18.55
C ASP A 28 -11.36 -16.19 17.41
N PRO A 29 -12.51 -16.84 17.24
CA PRO A 29 -13.47 -16.49 16.20
C PRO A 29 -14.15 -15.12 16.42
N TYR A 30 -14.06 -14.56 17.63
CA TYR A 30 -14.64 -13.26 17.99
C TYR A 30 -13.61 -12.13 18.11
N ARG A 31 -12.39 -12.34 17.57
CA ARG A 31 -11.32 -11.33 17.57
C ARG A 31 -11.82 -9.96 17.11
N GLY A 32 -11.50 -8.92 17.89
CA GLY A 32 -11.92 -7.54 17.64
C GLY A 32 -13.36 -7.20 18.04
N GLN A 33 -14.19 -8.17 18.46
CA GLN A 33 -15.59 -7.93 18.87
C GLN A 33 -15.74 -7.59 20.36
N TYR A 34 -14.81 -8.06 21.21
CA TYR A 34 -14.81 -7.81 22.64
C TYR A 34 -13.40 -7.48 23.13
N LEU A 35 -13.30 -6.51 24.04
CA LEU A 35 -12.03 -6.10 24.64
C LEU A 35 -11.93 -6.67 26.06
N THR A 36 -11.11 -7.70 26.23
CA THR A 36 -10.87 -8.32 27.55
C THR A 36 -9.93 -7.46 28.39
N PRO A 37 -9.96 -7.55 29.73
CA PRO A 37 -9.02 -6.83 30.60
C PRO A 37 -7.55 -7.08 30.24
N ASP A 38 -7.19 -8.32 29.90
CA ASP A 38 -5.84 -8.67 29.46
C ASP A 38 -5.48 -8.04 28.12
N ALA A 39 -6.46 -7.91 27.20
CA ALA A 39 -6.26 -7.16 25.96
C ALA A 39 -6.07 -5.66 26.21
N VAL A 40 -6.80 -5.06 27.17
CA VAL A 40 -6.58 -3.66 27.59
C VAL A 40 -5.15 -3.46 28.11
N ALA A 41 -4.70 -4.30 29.04
CA ALA A 41 -3.37 -4.21 29.62
C ALA A 41 -2.29 -4.29 28.52
N ARG A 42 -2.42 -5.20 27.55
CA ARG A 42 -1.50 -5.30 26.41
C ARG A 42 -1.47 -4.04 25.55
N ILE A 43 -2.62 -3.43 25.27
CA ILE A 43 -2.67 -2.17 24.48
C ILE A 43 -1.90 -1.07 25.20
N LEU A 44 -1.97 -1.02 26.53
CA LEU A 44 -1.25 -0.04 27.34
C LEU A 44 0.25 -0.34 27.46
N ASP A 45 0.64 -1.62 27.55
CA ASP A 45 2.02 -2.05 27.75
C ASP A 45 2.83 -2.15 26.45
N THR A 46 2.17 -2.31 25.30
CA THR A 46 2.85 -2.43 24.01
C THR A 46 3.19 -1.03 23.48
N PRO A 47 4.48 -0.64 23.36
CA PRO A 47 4.83 0.56 22.61
C PRO A 47 4.35 0.37 21.17
N GLY A 48 3.34 1.15 20.77
CA GLY A 48 2.56 0.87 19.56
C GLY A 48 3.41 0.58 18.30
N GLY A 49 3.06 -0.50 17.59
CA GLY A 49 3.68 -0.90 16.32
C GLY A 49 3.89 -2.40 16.16
N LEU A 50 4.48 -2.81 15.04
CA LEU A 50 4.76 -4.22 14.68
C LEU A 50 6.22 -4.66 14.96
N ASP A 51 6.98 -3.83 15.70
CA ASP A 51 8.42 -4.00 15.96
C ASP A 51 9.22 -4.41 14.70
N LEU A 52 8.92 -3.72 13.60
CA LEU A 52 9.56 -3.96 12.32
C LEU A 52 10.80 -3.09 12.20
N PRO A 53 11.94 -3.64 11.75
CA PRO A 53 13.13 -2.84 11.53
C PRO A 53 12.84 -1.76 10.47
N ALA A 54 13.51 -0.61 10.64
CA ALA A 54 13.43 0.49 9.70
C ALA A 54 13.69 0.00 8.28
N HIS A 55 12.84 0.41 7.34
CA HIS A 55 12.99 -0.04 5.97
C HIS A 55 14.10 0.74 5.26
N ALA A 56 15.15 0.03 4.83
CA ALA A 56 16.17 0.63 3.98
C ALA A 56 15.53 1.14 2.66
N PRO A 57 15.84 2.39 2.23
CA PRO A 57 15.34 2.92 0.98
C PRO A 57 15.71 2.01 -0.19
N TRP A 58 14.74 1.74 -1.06
CA TRP A 58 14.95 0.93 -2.24
C TRP A 58 14.59 1.72 -3.49
N HIS A 59 15.46 1.61 -4.49
CA HIS A 59 15.25 2.18 -5.80
C HIS A 59 15.03 1.05 -6.82
N PRO A 60 13.94 1.09 -7.60
CA PRO A 60 13.73 0.14 -8.67
C PRO A 60 14.80 0.28 -9.75
N PRO A 61 15.18 -0.81 -10.45
CA PRO A 61 16.08 -0.72 -11.60
C PRO A 61 15.57 0.24 -12.66
N ALA A 62 16.51 0.97 -13.30
CA ALA A 62 16.20 1.80 -14.46
C ALA A 62 15.55 0.95 -15.57
N GLY A 63 14.52 1.51 -16.22
CA GLY A 63 13.76 0.82 -17.27
C GLY A 63 12.73 -0.20 -16.75
N SER A 64 12.65 -0.48 -15.44
CA SER A 64 11.55 -1.28 -14.89
C SER A 64 10.25 -0.45 -14.81
N VAL A 65 9.08 -1.12 -14.83
CA VAL A 65 7.77 -0.47 -14.71
C VAL A 65 7.69 0.44 -13.47
N LEU A 66 8.17 -0.03 -12.31
CA LEU A 66 8.22 0.77 -11.09
C LEU A 66 9.20 1.95 -11.18
N GLY A 67 10.31 1.79 -11.89
CA GLY A 67 11.27 2.89 -12.12
C GLY A 67 10.68 3.99 -13.00
N ALA A 68 10.01 3.60 -14.09
CA ALA A 68 9.29 4.54 -14.95
C ALA A 68 8.16 5.25 -14.19
N LEU A 69 7.38 4.51 -13.40
CA LEU A 69 6.32 5.06 -12.55
C LEU A 69 6.88 6.06 -11.53
N ALA A 70 7.98 5.70 -10.86
CA ALA A 70 8.62 6.56 -9.88
C ALA A 70 9.12 7.87 -10.50
N ALA A 71 9.81 7.79 -11.65
CA ALA A 71 10.31 8.96 -12.35
C ALA A 71 9.16 9.87 -12.83
N ARG A 72 8.11 9.29 -13.44
CA ARG A 72 6.99 10.05 -14.02
C ARG A 72 6.14 10.77 -12.98
N PHE A 73 5.96 10.17 -11.80
CA PHE A 73 5.11 10.72 -10.75
C PHE A 73 5.88 11.34 -9.59
N GLY A 74 7.22 11.38 -9.66
CA GLY A 74 8.07 11.93 -8.61
C GLY A 74 7.98 11.13 -7.29
N LEU A 75 7.88 9.81 -7.38
CA LEU A 75 7.71 8.94 -6.23
C LEU A 75 9.06 8.69 -5.54
N THR A 76 9.05 8.82 -4.22
CA THR A 76 10.17 8.45 -3.37
C THR A 76 10.17 6.95 -3.05
N PRO A 77 11.27 6.40 -2.50
CA PRO A 77 11.32 5.00 -2.08
C PRO A 77 10.17 4.58 -1.15
N LEU A 78 9.80 5.45 -0.21
CA LEU A 78 8.69 5.19 0.71
C LEU A 78 7.34 5.14 -0.03
N ASP A 79 7.14 6.00 -1.03
CA ASP A 79 5.88 5.99 -1.78
C ASP A 79 5.72 4.67 -2.56
N LEU A 80 6.83 4.12 -3.06
CA LEU A 80 6.85 2.81 -3.71
C LEU A 80 6.56 1.67 -2.73
N ASP A 81 7.10 1.72 -1.52
CA ASP A 81 6.81 0.71 -0.50
C ASP A 81 5.33 0.76 -0.06
N LEU A 82 4.76 1.94 0.12
CA LEU A 82 3.33 2.12 0.40
C LEU A 82 2.46 1.58 -0.73
N LEU A 83 2.80 1.87 -1.99
CA LEU A 83 2.09 1.34 -3.16
C LEU A 83 2.16 -0.19 -3.20
N LEU A 84 3.33 -0.78 -2.91
CA LEU A 84 3.51 -2.22 -2.93
C LEU A 84 2.78 -2.94 -1.79
N VAL A 85 2.68 -2.32 -0.61
CA VAL A 85 1.83 -2.82 0.48
C VAL A 85 0.35 -2.76 0.07
N ALA A 86 -0.09 -1.66 -0.55
CA ALA A 86 -1.48 -1.49 -0.97
C ALA A 86 -1.91 -2.47 -2.07
N VAL A 87 -1.03 -2.76 -3.05
CA VAL A 87 -1.32 -3.65 -4.19
C VAL A 87 -1.19 -5.14 -3.84
N ALA A 88 -0.49 -5.49 -2.76
CA ALA A 88 -0.25 -6.87 -2.37
C ALA A 88 -1.51 -7.78 -2.37
N PRO A 89 -2.66 -7.39 -1.78
CA PRO A 89 -3.88 -8.20 -1.82
C PRO A 89 -4.46 -8.39 -3.23
N ASP A 90 -4.22 -7.45 -4.15
CA ASP A 90 -4.67 -7.58 -5.56
C ASP A 90 -3.83 -8.59 -6.35
N LEU A 91 -2.59 -8.82 -5.92
CA LEU A 91 -1.65 -9.74 -6.57
C LEU A 91 -1.67 -11.13 -5.95
N ASP A 92 -2.00 -11.23 -4.66
CA ASP A 92 -2.05 -12.49 -3.93
C ASP A 92 -3.06 -12.41 -2.77
N ALA A 93 -4.17 -13.15 -2.91
CA ALA A 93 -5.27 -13.20 -1.96
C ALA A 93 -4.87 -13.71 -0.55
N ARG A 94 -3.66 -14.26 -0.36
CA ARG A 94 -3.16 -14.56 0.99
C ARG A 94 -2.97 -13.29 1.82
N PHE A 95 -2.60 -12.15 1.20
CA PHE A 95 -2.45 -10.89 1.91
C PHE A 95 -3.76 -10.37 2.48
N GLU A 96 -4.91 -10.65 1.85
CA GLU A 96 -6.22 -10.24 2.39
C GLU A 96 -6.43 -10.74 3.82
N ARG A 97 -6.18 -12.03 4.04
CA ARG A 97 -6.35 -12.68 5.34
C ARG A 97 -5.30 -12.22 6.35
N LEU A 98 -4.05 -12.05 5.90
CA LEU A 98 -2.96 -11.58 6.75
C LEU A 98 -3.18 -10.13 7.19
N TYR A 99 -3.70 -9.28 6.32
CA TYR A 99 -4.04 -7.90 6.66
C TYR A 99 -5.24 -7.83 7.59
N GLY A 100 -6.27 -8.64 7.39
CA GLY A 100 -7.37 -8.74 8.36
C GLY A 100 -6.87 -9.12 9.76
N TYR A 101 -5.98 -10.11 9.85
CA TYR A 101 -5.36 -10.53 11.11
C TYR A 101 -4.53 -9.40 11.75
N LEU A 102 -3.71 -8.69 10.96
CA LEU A 102 -2.87 -7.59 11.46
C LEU A 102 -3.67 -6.34 11.85
N ASN A 103 -4.76 -6.06 11.13
CA ASN A 103 -5.74 -5.02 11.46
C ASN A 103 -6.60 -5.35 12.69
N ASP A 104 -6.50 -6.58 13.21
CA ASP A 104 -7.38 -7.11 14.26
C ASP A 104 -8.88 -7.13 13.85
N ASP A 105 -9.14 -7.27 12.55
CA ASP A 105 -10.48 -7.23 11.97
C ASP A 105 -10.47 -8.03 10.65
N LEU A 106 -10.98 -9.27 10.69
CA LEU A 106 -10.99 -10.16 9.52
C LEU A 106 -11.89 -9.67 8.38
N THR A 107 -12.78 -8.70 8.65
CA THR A 107 -13.58 -8.05 7.59
C THR A 107 -12.76 -7.03 6.80
N ARG A 108 -11.65 -6.52 7.38
CA ARG A 108 -10.73 -5.57 6.74
C ARG A 108 -9.57 -6.26 6.02
N ARG A 109 -9.81 -6.58 4.76
CA ARG A 109 -8.87 -7.32 3.89
C ARG A 109 -7.86 -6.44 3.15
N ARG A 110 -7.84 -5.15 3.44
CA ARG A 110 -6.97 -4.14 2.82
C ARG A 110 -6.09 -3.50 3.89
N PRO A 111 -4.90 -2.98 3.53
CA PRO A 111 -4.09 -2.28 4.51
C PRO A 111 -4.76 -0.96 4.89
N THR A 112 -4.82 -0.70 6.19
CA THR A 112 -5.12 0.64 6.70
C THR A 112 -3.90 1.54 6.55
N VAL A 113 -4.08 2.86 6.64
CA VAL A 113 -2.96 3.83 6.67
C VAL A 113 -1.97 3.47 7.77
N GLY A 114 -2.45 3.14 8.97
CA GLY A 114 -1.62 2.70 10.09
C GLY A 114 -0.83 1.44 9.76
N LEU A 115 -1.52 0.39 9.30
CA LEU A 115 -0.87 -0.88 8.94
C LEU A 115 0.18 -0.68 7.84
N ALA A 116 -0.08 0.16 6.83
CA ALA A 116 0.87 0.42 5.76
C ALA A 116 2.14 1.12 6.26
N LEU A 117 2.00 2.09 7.16
CA LEU A 117 3.14 2.77 7.78
C LEU A 117 3.95 1.81 8.65
N GLU A 118 3.29 1.00 9.48
CA GLU A 118 3.95 0.02 10.34
C GLU A 118 4.68 -1.04 9.51
N LEU A 119 4.05 -1.56 8.45
CA LEU A 119 4.69 -2.43 7.48
C LEU A 119 5.86 -1.76 6.76
N CYS A 120 5.92 -0.44 6.67
CA CYS A 120 7.09 0.30 6.18
C CYS A 120 8.14 0.60 7.29
N GLY A 121 7.91 0.11 8.51
CA GLY A 121 8.81 0.30 9.66
C GLY A 121 8.70 1.69 10.27
N LEU A 122 7.54 2.32 10.12
CA LEU A 122 7.24 3.65 10.63
C LEU A 122 6.15 3.57 11.69
N ALA A 123 6.32 4.31 12.79
CA ALA A 123 5.28 4.40 13.81
C ALA A 123 4.03 5.12 13.27
N GLY A 124 2.85 4.78 13.79
CA GLY A 124 1.58 5.42 13.38
C GLY A 124 1.54 6.94 13.58
N ALA A 125 2.26 7.47 14.58
CA ALA A 125 2.40 8.92 14.80
C ALA A 125 3.32 9.62 13.78
N SER A 126 3.99 8.86 12.90
CA SER A 126 4.96 9.40 11.94
C SER A 126 4.35 10.46 11.02
N PRO A 127 5.07 11.57 10.75
CA PRO A 127 4.70 12.54 9.72
C PRO A 127 4.60 11.93 8.32
N ALA A 128 5.16 10.74 8.10
CA ALA A 128 5.08 10.01 6.84
C ALA A 128 3.64 9.78 6.35
N ARG A 129 2.63 9.79 7.25
CA ARG A 129 1.21 9.74 6.86
C ARG A 129 0.81 10.85 5.88
N PHE A 130 1.51 12.00 5.88
CA PHE A 130 1.24 13.09 4.94
C PHE A 130 1.59 12.73 3.48
N ARG A 131 2.32 11.63 3.22
CA ARG A 131 2.47 11.05 1.88
C ARG A 131 1.18 10.47 1.30
N LEU A 132 0.17 10.29 2.15
CA LEU A 132 -1.16 9.81 1.79
C LEU A 132 -2.22 10.92 1.93
N ALA A 133 -1.79 12.19 2.05
CA ALA A 133 -2.70 13.32 1.99
C ALA A 133 -3.16 13.56 0.54
N ALA A 134 -4.31 14.23 0.37
CA ALA A 134 -4.91 14.46 -0.95
C ALA A 134 -3.98 15.13 -1.98
N GLY A 135 -3.08 16.03 -1.53
CA GLY A 135 -2.11 16.70 -2.40
C GLY A 135 -0.80 15.94 -2.62
N ALA A 136 -0.58 14.80 -1.95
CA ALA A 136 0.64 14.03 -2.08
C ALA A 136 0.65 13.20 -3.38
N PRO A 137 1.83 12.90 -3.97
CA PRO A 137 1.92 12.28 -5.30
C PRO A 137 1.10 11.00 -5.48
N LEU A 138 1.06 10.12 -4.48
CA LEU A 138 0.30 8.86 -4.56
C LEU A 138 -1.20 9.10 -4.76
N ILE A 139 -1.76 10.10 -4.07
CA ILE A 139 -3.20 10.38 -4.10
C ILE A 139 -3.54 11.34 -5.25
N ALA A 140 -2.80 12.44 -5.37
CA ALA A 140 -3.04 13.48 -6.38
C ALA A 140 -2.90 12.96 -7.82
N ARG A 141 -2.14 11.87 -8.02
CA ARG A 141 -1.95 11.22 -9.32
C ARG A 141 -2.79 9.96 -9.52
N GLY A 142 -3.68 9.64 -8.57
CA GLY A 142 -4.58 8.49 -8.65
C GLY A 142 -3.85 7.15 -8.63
N LEU A 143 -2.68 7.06 -7.98
CA LEU A 143 -1.96 5.80 -7.81
C LEU A 143 -2.50 5.00 -6.62
N LEU A 144 -3.01 5.70 -5.62
CA LEU A 144 -3.71 5.16 -4.45
C LEU A 144 -4.94 6.00 -4.15
N GLU A 145 -5.94 5.33 -3.58
CA GLU A 145 -7.13 5.93 -3.00
C GLU A 145 -7.14 5.68 -1.49
N VAL A 146 -7.52 6.70 -0.72
CA VAL A 146 -7.80 6.57 0.71
C VAL A 146 -9.31 6.58 0.89
N THR A 147 -9.87 5.46 1.29
CA THR A 147 -11.32 5.28 1.48
C THR A 147 -11.70 5.38 2.97
N GLU A 148 -13.00 5.31 3.26
CA GLU A 148 -13.55 5.42 4.63
C GLU A 148 -13.20 6.76 5.31
N PRO A 149 -13.48 7.92 4.67
CA PRO A 149 -13.07 9.24 5.17
C PRO A 149 -13.62 9.59 6.55
N GLU A 150 -14.78 9.03 6.92
CA GLU A 150 -15.42 9.15 8.22
C GLU A 150 -14.60 8.52 9.36
N ARG A 151 -13.65 7.64 9.04
CA ARG A 151 -12.77 7.03 10.04
C ARG A 151 -11.59 7.92 10.41
N PRO A 152 -11.01 7.71 11.61
CA PRO A 152 -9.75 8.32 11.98
C PRO A 152 -8.65 8.06 10.94
N PRO A 153 -7.72 9.01 10.69
CA PRO A 153 -6.77 8.92 9.57
C PRO A 153 -5.99 7.61 9.46
N LEU A 154 -5.56 7.01 10.58
CA LEU A 154 -4.81 5.75 10.57
C LEU A 154 -5.68 4.52 10.27
N SER A 155 -6.99 4.61 10.52
CA SER A 155 -7.95 3.52 10.29
C SER A 155 -8.57 3.55 8.90
N ARG A 156 -8.24 4.54 8.08
CA ARG A 156 -8.68 4.64 6.68
C ARG A 156 -7.99 3.59 5.84
N VAL A 157 -8.66 3.11 4.82
CA VAL A 157 -8.20 2.00 3.98
C VAL A 157 -7.50 2.52 2.73
N LEU A 158 -6.42 1.84 2.33
CA LEU A 158 -5.72 2.10 1.08
C LEU A 158 -6.18 1.11 0.00
N VAL A 159 -6.53 1.65 -1.16
CA VAL A 159 -6.93 0.88 -2.35
C VAL A 159 -6.09 1.33 -3.55
N VAL A 160 -5.71 0.37 -4.38
CA VAL A 160 -5.03 0.62 -5.66
C VAL A 160 -6.09 0.53 -6.76
N PRO A 161 -6.24 1.55 -7.62
CA PRO A 161 -7.16 1.45 -8.76
C PRO A 161 -6.74 0.30 -9.71
N ASP A 162 -7.71 -0.44 -10.27
CA ASP A 162 -7.46 -1.58 -11.17
C ASP A 162 -6.51 -1.24 -12.32
N ARG A 163 -6.62 -0.02 -12.86
CA ARG A 163 -5.74 0.46 -13.93
C ARG A 163 -4.27 0.48 -13.52
N VAL A 164 -3.98 0.86 -12.28
CA VAL A 164 -2.62 0.92 -11.73
C VAL A 164 -2.10 -0.50 -11.52
N THR A 165 -2.92 -1.40 -10.97
CA THR A 165 -2.58 -2.83 -10.84
C THR A 165 -2.28 -3.46 -12.20
N ALA A 166 -3.12 -3.21 -13.21
CA ALA A 166 -2.91 -3.69 -14.57
C ALA A 166 -1.60 -3.14 -15.18
N HIS A 167 -1.31 -1.85 -14.98
CA HIS A 167 -0.06 -1.24 -15.43
C HIS A 167 1.17 -1.88 -14.78
N LEU A 168 1.13 -2.13 -13.47
CA LEU A 168 2.20 -2.82 -12.74
C LEU A 168 2.46 -4.25 -13.25
N LEU A 169 1.42 -4.89 -13.79
CA LEU A 169 1.48 -6.20 -14.45
C LEU A 169 1.88 -6.14 -15.93
N GLY A 170 2.14 -4.94 -16.47
CA GLY A 170 2.63 -4.74 -17.85
C GLY A 170 1.56 -4.37 -18.86
N ASP A 171 0.30 -4.18 -18.45
CA ASP A 171 -0.75 -3.72 -19.35
C ASP A 171 -0.68 -2.19 -19.55
N ALA A 172 -0.27 -1.76 -20.73
CA ALA A 172 -0.17 -0.34 -21.08
C ALA A 172 -1.47 0.25 -21.65
N ARG A 173 -2.55 -0.52 -21.83
CA ARG A 173 -3.81 -0.03 -22.42
C ARG A 173 -4.46 1.04 -21.54
N PRO A 174 -4.95 2.15 -22.11
CA PRO A 174 -5.66 3.18 -21.33
C PRO A 174 -6.84 2.62 -20.53
N ASP A 175 -7.26 3.37 -19.49
CA ASP A 175 -8.45 3.01 -18.70
C ASP A 175 -9.67 2.90 -19.64
N ALA A 176 -10.45 1.83 -19.50
CA ALA A 176 -11.62 1.58 -20.34
C ALA A 176 -12.65 2.72 -20.28
N ARG A 177 -12.71 3.47 -19.17
CA ARG A 177 -13.56 4.66 -19.02
C ARG A 177 -13.17 5.80 -19.97
N LEU A 178 -11.92 5.79 -20.47
CA LEU A 178 -11.42 6.77 -21.42
C LEU A 178 -11.58 6.32 -22.87
N ALA A 179 -12.00 5.08 -23.14
CA ALA A 179 -12.06 4.56 -24.51
C ALA A 179 -12.96 5.39 -25.44
N GLY A 180 -14.01 6.03 -24.92
CA GLY A 180 -14.90 6.88 -25.70
C GLY A 180 -14.38 8.30 -25.99
N VAL A 181 -13.27 8.70 -25.39
CA VAL A 181 -12.64 10.03 -25.59
C VAL A 181 -11.21 9.95 -26.12
N LEU A 182 -10.68 8.73 -26.25
CA LEU A 182 -9.39 8.47 -26.86
C LEU A 182 -9.59 8.26 -28.36
N ASP A 183 -8.76 8.94 -29.14
CA ASP A 183 -8.64 8.74 -30.57
C ASP A 183 -7.21 8.31 -30.90
N GLU A 184 -6.99 7.76 -32.08
CA GLU A 184 -5.63 7.52 -32.56
C GLU A 184 -4.89 8.85 -32.58
N ALA A 185 -3.70 8.87 -31.96
CA ALA A 185 -2.83 10.04 -32.01
C ALA A 185 -2.50 10.30 -33.48
N ARG A 186 -3.05 11.37 -34.03
CA ARG A 186 -2.63 11.88 -35.34
C ARG A 186 -1.24 12.45 -35.17
N ASP A 187 -0.35 12.15 -36.12
CA ASP A 187 0.96 12.81 -36.17
C ASP A 187 0.72 14.32 -36.15
N ASP A 188 1.21 14.97 -35.09
CA ASP A 188 1.20 16.42 -35.02
C ASP A 188 2.34 16.89 -35.93
N PRO A 189 2.03 17.52 -37.09
CA PRO A 189 3.06 17.96 -38.02
C PRO A 189 3.95 19.06 -37.44
N THR A 190 3.62 19.58 -36.24
CA THR A 190 4.40 20.58 -35.51
C THR A 190 5.18 20.02 -34.32
N ALA A 191 4.97 18.75 -33.94
CA ALA A 191 5.74 18.11 -32.88
C ALA A 191 7.13 17.71 -33.40
N GLY A 192 8.18 18.17 -32.72
CA GLY A 192 9.54 17.72 -33.01
C GLY A 192 9.71 16.24 -32.64
N PRO A 193 10.68 15.52 -33.24
CA PRO A 193 10.97 14.13 -32.86
C PRO A 193 11.35 13.96 -31.38
N GLU A 194 11.78 15.03 -30.71
CA GLU A 194 12.00 15.07 -29.26
C GLU A 194 10.71 15.13 -28.40
N ASP A 195 9.60 15.62 -28.97
CA ASP A 195 8.30 15.74 -28.29
C ASP A 195 7.49 14.42 -28.35
N VAL A 196 7.87 13.52 -29.26
CA VAL A 196 7.24 12.22 -29.47
C VAL A 196 8.04 11.13 -28.76
N HIS A 197 8.11 11.19 -27.43
CA HIS A 197 8.67 10.09 -26.62
C HIS A 197 7.57 9.43 -25.79
N ARG A 198 7.37 8.14 -26.07
CA ARG A 198 6.31 7.25 -25.56
C ARG A 198 6.64 6.70 -24.18
#